data_AF-A0A971C280-F1
#
_entry.id   AF-A0A971C280-F1
#
_cell.length_a   1.000
_cell.length_b   1.000
_cell.length_c   1.000
_cell.angle_alpha   90.00
_cell.angle_beta   90.00
_cell.angle_gamma   90.00
#
_symmetry.space_group_name_H-M   'P 1'
#
loop_
_entity.id
_entity.type
_entity.pdbx_description
1 polymer ?
#
loop_
_entity_poly.entity_id
_entity_poly.type
_entity_poly.pdbx_seq_one_letter_code
_entity_poly.pdbx_strand_id
1 'polypeptide(L)' 'MRLRAIACEVLARPLYLAAVHSPHVVDFELVDRGLHNEPDVLRRALQERIDAVDEKRYDAIVLGYALCSNSSAG' A
#
# COMPACT_ATOMS: atom_id res chain seq x y z
N MET A 1 -11.33 7.87 10.75
CA MET A 1 -10.20 6.94 10.82
C MET A 1 -9.01 7.54 10.10
N ARG A 2 -7.80 7.21 10.53
CA ARG A 2 -6.55 7.44 9.83
C ARG A 2 -6.05 6.12 9.27
N LEU A 3 -5.89 6.07 7.96
CA LEU A 3 -5.50 4.88 7.22
C LEU A 3 -4.05 5.01 6.74
N ARG A 4 -3.28 3.93 6.85
CA ARG A 4 -1.98 3.80 6.18
C ARG A 4 -2.18 3.05 4.88
N ALA A 5 -2.03 3.71 3.73
CA ALA A 5 -2.18 3.08 2.43
C ALA A 5 -0.81 2.75 1.83
N ILE A 6 -0.45 1.48 1.76
CA ILE A 6 0.78 1.01 1.10
C ILE A 6 0.38 0.55 -0.31
N ALA A 7 0.93 1.16 -1.36
CA ALA A 7 0.44 0.97 -2.72
C ALA A 7 1.54 1.01 -3.78
N CYS A 8 1.29 0.37 -4.92
CA CYS A 8 2.13 0.53 -6.10
C CYS A 8 2.03 1.97 -6.62
N GLU A 9 3.16 2.58 -6.97
CA GLU A 9 3.20 3.94 -7.52
C GLU A 9 2.37 4.12 -8.80
N VAL A 10 2.18 3.04 -9.57
CA VAL A 10 1.36 3.04 -10.80
C VAL A 10 -0.11 3.39 -10.50
N LEU A 11 -0.57 3.09 -9.29
CA LEU A 11 -1.93 3.37 -8.83
C LEU A 11 -2.06 4.73 -8.13
N ALA A 12 -0.99 5.53 -8.06
CA ALA A 12 -0.99 6.80 -7.33
C ALA A 12 -2.17 7.71 -7.74
N ARG A 13 -2.37 7.98 -9.05
CA ARG A 13 -3.46 8.85 -9.54
C ARG A 13 -4.85 8.38 -9.10
N PRO A 14 -5.30 7.14 -9.42
CA PRO A 14 -6.63 6.69 -9.01
C PRO A 14 -6.78 6.61 -7.49
N LEU A 15 -5.73 6.26 -6.75
CA LEU A 15 -5.78 6.20 -5.28
C LEU A 15 -5.90 7.58 -4.64
N TYR A 16 -5.16 8.58 -5.12
CA TYR A 16 -5.33 9.96 -4.65
C TYR A 16 -6.73 10.49 -4.97
N LEU A 17 -7.27 10.20 -6.15
CA LEU A 17 -8.64 10.56 -6.48
C LEU A 17 -9.65 9.89 -5.52
N ALA A 18 -9.48 8.61 -5.23
CA ALA A 18 -10.33 7.90 -4.27
C ALA A 18 -10.22 8.50 -2.86
N ALA A 19 -9.03 8.89 -2.43
CA ALA A 19 -8.80 9.51 -1.12
C ALA A 19 -9.54 10.86 -0.96
N VAL A 20 -9.66 11.65 -2.03
CA VAL A 20 -10.44 12.92 -2.01
C VAL A 20 -11.92 12.68 -1.69
N HIS A 21 -12.47 11.52 -2.09
CA HIS A 21 -13.85 11.15 -1.84
C HIS A 21 -14.06 10.36 -0.55
N SER A 22 -12.97 10.04 0.17
CA SER A 22 -13.00 9.29 1.42
C SER A 22 -13.29 10.21 2.61
N PRO A 23 -14.11 9.80 3.59
CA PRO A 23 -14.25 10.51 4.86
C PRO A 23 -13.06 10.26 5.82
N HIS A 24 -12.02 9.56 5.37
CA HIS A 24 -10.87 9.16 6.19
C HIS A 24 -9.60 9.89 5.77
N VAL A 25 -8.72 10.15 6.74
CA VAL A 25 -7.36 10.63 6.45
C VAL A 25 -6.55 9.46 5.93
N VAL A 26 -5.99 9.57 4.72
CA VAL A 26 -5.21 8.50 4.09
C VAL A 26 -3.77 8.95 3.88
N ASP A 27 -2.84 8.36 4.64
CA ASP A 27 -1.40 8.60 4.48
C ASP A 27 -0.82 7.55 3.52
N PHE A 28 -0.44 7.97 2.32
CA PHE A 28 0.09 7.07 1.29
C PHE A 28 1.58 6.75 1.48
N GLU A 29 1.94 5.50 1.22
CA GLU A 29 3.28 5.01 0.94
C GLU A 29 3.28 4.41 -0.46
N LEU A 30 3.96 5.07 -1.40
CA LEU A 30 4.10 4.56 -2.75
C LEU A 30 5.37 3.72 -2.84
N VAL A 31 5.25 2.53 -3.40
CA VAL A 31 6.34 1.61 -3.66
C VAL A 31 6.58 1.55 -5.16
N ASP A 32 7.86 1.64 -5.53
CA ASP A 32 8.33 1.66 -6.92
C ASP A 32 7.91 0.39 -7.67
N ARG A 33 7.51 0.57 -8.94
CA ARG A 33 7.15 -0.52 -9.86
C ARG A 33 8.27 -1.54 -10.04
N GLY A 34 9.54 -1.17 -9.84
CA GLY A 34 10.71 -2.01 -10.06
C GLY A 34 10.66 -3.36 -9.34
N LEU A 35 9.94 -3.46 -8.22
CA LEU A 35 9.79 -4.70 -7.45
C LEU A 35 8.84 -5.72 -8.08
N HIS A 36 8.15 -5.39 -9.18
CA HIS A 36 7.24 -6.33 -9.85
C HIS A 36 7.98 -7.56 -10.42
N ASN A 37 9.25 -7.46 -10.79
CA ASN A 37 9.96 -8.62 -11.36
C ASN A 37 10.44 -9.61 -10.29
N GLU A 38 10.29 -9.28 -9.01
CA GLU A 38 10.83 -10.04 -7.87
C GLU A 38 9.75 -10.24 -6.78
N PRO A 39 8.79 -11.15 -6.97
CA PRO A 39 7.59 -11.25 -6.12
C PRO A 39 7.89 -11.58 -4.66
N ASP A 40 8.89 -12.42 -4.37
CA ASP A 40 9.28 -12.73 -2.98
C ASP A 40 9.93 -11.54 -2.28
N VAL A 41 10.74 -10.76 -3.03
CA VAL A 41 11.34 -9.51 -2.53
C VAL A 41 10.23 -8.50 -2.26
N LEU A 42 9.27 -8.36 -3.18
CA LEU A 42 8.11 -7.51 -2.99
C LEU A 42 7.30 -7.93 -1.77
N ARG A 43 7.00 -9.23 -1.59
CA ARG A 43 6.27 -9.73 -0.42
C ARG A 43 7.00 -9.37 0.88
N ARG A 44 8.31 -9.62 0.96
CA ARG A 44 9.12 -9.27 2.14
C ARG A 44 9.12 -7.77 2.41
N ALA A 45 9.33 -6.97 1.37
CA ALA A 45 9.33 -5.51 1.45
C ALA A 45 7.97 -4.95 1.91
N LEU A 46 6.86 -5.58 1.51
CA LEU A 46 5.52 -5.24 1.97
C LEU A 46 5.31 -5.61 3.44
N GLN A 47 5.73 -6.80 3.84
CA GLN A 47 5.62 -7.23 5.24
C GLN A 47 6.43 -6.31 6.16
N GLU A 48 7.68 -5.98 5.79
CA GLU A 48 8.52 -5.03 6.54
C GLU A 48 7.84 -3.66 6.73
N ARG A 49 7.06 -3.19 5.73
CA ARG A 49 6.32 -1.94 5.81
C ARG A 49 5.07 -2.05 6.67
N ILE A 50 4.36 -3.17 6.60
CA ILE A 50 3.21 -3.49 7.44
C ILE A 50 3.64 -3.52 8.90
N ASP A 51 4.73 -4.23 9.20
CA ASP A 51 5.26 -4.38 10.56
C ASP A 51 5.79 -3.06 11.14
N ALA A 52 6.18 -2.11 10.27
CA ALA A 52 6.64 -0.78 10.67
C ALA A 52 5.51 0.23 10.94
N VAL A 53 4.23 -0.14 10.72
CA VAL A 53 3.10 0.77 10.96
C VAL A 53 2.86 0.95 12.46
N ASP A 54 2.83 2.20 12.90
CA ASP A 54 2.47 2.55 14.29
C ASP A 54 0.96 2.32 14.54
N GLU A 55 0.63 1.23 15.23
CA GLU A 55 -0.73 0.85 15.62
C GLU A 55 -1.44 1.92 16.48
N LYS A 56 -0.70 2.80 17.17
CA LYS A 56 -1.32 3.89 17.95
C LYS A 56 -1.75 5.06 17.07
N ARG A 57 -1.22 5.16 15.85
CA ARG A 57 -1.47 6.26 14.92
C ARG A 57 -2.50 5.91 13.84
N TYR A 58 -2.57 4.65 13.43
CA TYR A 58 -3.41 4.22 12.30
C TYR A 58 -4.44 3.21 12.75
N ASP A 59 -5.68 3.39 12.30
CA ASP A 59 -6.79 2.48 12.61
C ASP A 59 -6.78 1.23 11.72
N ALA A 60 -6.21 1.34 10.51
CA ALA A 60 -6.11 0.23 9.56
C ALA A 60 -5.02 0.46 8.49
N ILE A 61 -4.57 -0.63 7.89
CA ILE A 61 -3.69 -0.67 6.73
C ILE A 61 -4.52 -1.01 5.49
N VAL A 62 -4.32 -0.26 4.40
CA VAL A 62 -4.92 -0.50 3.09
C VAL A 62 -3.80 -0.89 2.12
N LEU A 63 -3.96 -2.03 1.44
CA LEU A 63 -3.04 -2.45 0.38
C LEU A 63 -3.61 -2.06 -0.98
N GLY A 64 -3.00 -1.04 -1.59
CA GLY A 64 -3.27 -0.61 -2.96
C GLY A 64 -2.39 -1.37 -3.95
N TYR A 65 -2.48 -2.69 -3.96
CA TYR A 65 -1.77 -3.56 -4.91
C TYR A 65 -2.78 -4.29 -5.79
N ALA A 66 -2.58 -4.22 -7.11
CA ALA A 66 -3.29 -5.10 -8.04
C ALA A 66 -2.56 -6.47 -8.11
N LEU A 67 -2.93 -7.31 -9.09
CA LEU A 67 -2.16 -8.50 -9.51
C LEU A 67 -0.80 -8.13 -10.13
N CYS A 68 -0.16 -7.05 -9.69
CA CYS A 68 1.21 -6.75 -10.01
C CYS A 68 2.08 -7.88 -9.43
N SER A 69 2.32 -8.89 -10.27
CA SER A 69 3.11 -10.10 -9.98
C SER A 69 2.54 -11.07 -8.95
N ASN A 70 1.21 -11.12 -8.78
CA ASN A 70 0.55 -12.00 -7.81
C ASN A 70 1.05 -11.87 -6.37
N SER A 71 1.70 -10.77 -5.98
CA SER A 71 2.33 -10.64 -4.66
C SER A 71 1.33 -10.63 -3.50
N SER A 72 0.06 -10.30 -3.76
CA SER A 72 -1.05 -10.41 -2.81
C SER A 72 -1.75 -11.77 -2.84
N ALA A 73 -1.31 -12.70 -3.69
CA ALA A 73 -1.86 -14.05 -3.78
C ALA A 73 -1.04 -15.00 -2.90
N GLY A 74 -1.45 -15.14 -1.64
CA GLY A 74 -1.03 -16.22 -0.74
C GLY A 74 0.37 -16.06 -0.14
#